data_AF-A0A800A8P8-F1
#
_entry.id   AF-A0A800A8P8-F1
#
_cell.length_a   1.000
_cell.length_b   1.000
_cell.length_c   1.000
_cell.angle_alpha   90.00
_cell.angle_beta   90.00
_cell.angle_gamma   90.00
#
_symmetry.space_group_name_H-M   'P 1'
#
loop_
_entity.id
_entity.type
_entity.pdbx_description
1 polymer ?
#
loop_
_entity_poly.entity_id
_entity_poly.type
_entity_poly.pdbx_seq_one_letter_code
_entity_poly.pdbx_strand_id
1 'polypeptide(L)'
;IRQMGERMALNAPIQGTAADIIKKAMIEIDTALRGAGMGTRLVLQVHDELILEVPEEEEASAERMVVEIMEGVATLDVPLVVDVSWGRDLAAVKG
;
A
#
# COMPACT_ATOMS: atom_id res chain seq x y z
N ILE A 1 21.10 19.03 -20.22
CA ILE A 1 19.64 19.10 -20.52
C ILE A 1 19.15 17.81 -21.19
N ARG A 2 19.65 17.39 -22.38
CA ARG A 2 19.22 16.16 -23.07
C ARG A 2 19.27 14.87 -22.22
N GLN A 3 20.43 14.57 -21.62
CA GLN A 3 20.61 13.39 -20.74
C GLN A 3 19.74 13.40 -19.47
N MET A 4 19.24 14.56 -19.06
CA MET A 4 18.32 14.67 -17.92
C MET A 4 16.88 14.38 -18.37
N GLY A 5 16.50 14.90 -19.54
CA GLY A 5 15.22 14.58 -20.18
C GLY A 5 15.07 13.09 -20.52
N GLU A 6 16.12 12.44 -21.02
CA GLU A 6 16.13 10.99 -21.29
C GLU A 6 15.93 10.17 -20.01
N ARG A 7 16.61 10.54 -18.90
CA ARG A 7 16.43 9.88 -17.60
C ARG A 7 15.03 10.08 -17.03
N MET A 8 14.47 11.28 -17.15
CA MET A 8 13.10 11.54 -16.72
C MET A 8 12.07 10.76 -17.54
N ALA A 9 12.26 10.68 -18.87
CA ALA A 9 11.36 9.95 -19.75
C ALA A 9 11.34 8.44 -19.47
N LEU A 10 12.48 7.87 -19.06
CA LEU A 10 12.58 6.45 -18.68
C LEU A 10 11.98 6.16 -17.30
N ASN A 11 12.19 7.04 -16.33
CA ASN A 11 11.75 6.80 -14.94
C ASN A 11 10.29 7.20 -14.69
N ALA A 12 9.75 8.17 -15.45
CA ALA A 12 8.39 8.67 -15.23
C ALA A 12 7.31 7.58 -15.36
N PRO A 13 7.36 6.65 -16.34
CA PRO A 13 6.42 5.53 -16.39
C PRO A 13 6.54 4.62 -15.16
N ILE A 14 7.75 4.32 -14.72
CA ILE A 14 8.00 3.40 -13.59
C ILE A 14 7.43 4.00 -12.29
N GLN A 15 7.84 5.23 -11.96
CA GLN A 15 7.41 5.90 -10.73
C GLN A 15 5.93 6.32 -10.79
N GLY A 16 5.45 6.72 -11.97
CA GLY A 16 4.05 7.08 -12.18
C GLY A 16 3.12 5.89 -11.97
N THR A 17 3.42 4.76 -12.61
CA THR A 17 2.61 3.53 -12.46
C THR A 17 2.64 3.01 -11.03
N ALA A 18 3.78 3.02 -10.35
CA ALA A 18 3.84 2.65 -8.92
C ALA A 18 2.95 3.58 -8.06
N ALA A 19 2.97 4.88 -8.32
CA ALA A 19 2.12 5.85 -7.63
C ALA A 19 0.62 5.65 -7.94
N ASP A 20 0.26 5.21 -9.13
CA ASP A 20 -1.13 4.93 -9.50
C ASP A 20 -1.63 3.65 -8.82
N ILE A 21 -0.81 2.60 -8.79
CA ILE A 21 -1.10 1.32 -8.12
C ILE A 21 -1.37 1.55 -6.63
N ILE A 22 -0.46 2.23 -5.93
CA ILE A 22 -0.61 2.42 -4.47
C ILE A 22 -1.83 3.29 -4.15
N LYS A 23 -2.12 4.33 -4.93
CA LYS A 23 -3.31 5.18 -4.73
C LYS A 23 -4.60 4.40 -4.95
N LYS A 24 -4.62 3.51 -5.95
CA LYS A 24 -5.75 2.63 -6.18
C LYS A 24 -5.95 1.68 -4.99
N ALA A 25 -4.88 1.10 -4.47
CA ALA A 25 -4.93 0.22 -3.30
C ALA A 25 -5.46 0.96 -2.07
N MET A 26 -5.02 2.21 -1.83
CA MET A 26 -5.52 3.03 -0.73
C MET A 26 -7.04 3.23 -0.79
N ILE A 27 -7.59 3.47 -1.98
CA ILE A 27 -9.04 3.66 -2.17
C ILE A 27 -9.81 2.36 -1.92
N GLU A 28 -9.30 1.24 -2.45
CA GLU A 28 -9.94 -0.07 -2.27
C GLU A 28 -9.89 -0.53 -0.81
N ILE A 29 -8.77 -0.32 -0.11
CA ILE A 29 -8.63 -0.60 1.33
C ILE A 29 -9.63 0.24 2.13
N ASP A 30 -9.67 1.57 1.96
CA ASP A 30 -10.60 2.43 2.71
C ASP A 30 -12.07 2.02 2.44
N THR A 31 -12.39 1.68 1.20
CA THR A 31 -13.74 1.19 0.83
C THR A 31 -14.08 -0.13 1.53
N ALA A 32 -13.15 -1.09 1.53
CA ALA A 32 -13.35 -2.40 2.12
C ALA A 32 -13.48 -2.34 3.65
N LEU A 33 -12.61 -1.56 4.31
CA LEU A 33 -12.66 -1.33 5.76
C LEU A 33 -13.99 -0.72 6.19
N ARG A 34 -14.46 0.31 5.48
CA ARG A 34 -15.76 0.95 5.74
C ARG A 34 -16.92 -0.01 5.48
N GLY A 35 -16.87 -0.77 4.40
CA GLY A 35 -17.89 -1.75 4.05
C GLY A 35 -18.02 -2.88 5.09
N ALA A 36 -16.90 -3.27 5.70
CA ALA A 36 -16.86 -4.24 6.78
C ALA A 36 -17.17 -3.65 8.17
N GLY A 37 -17.30 -2.33 8.29
CA GLY A 37 -17.55 -1.65 9.57
C GLY A 37 -16.38 -1.74 10.55
N MET A 38 -15.16 -1.90 10.05
CA MET A 38 -13.94 -2.07 10.85
C MET A 38 -13.50 -0.75 11.52
N GLY A 39 -12.90 -0.87 12.70
CA GLY A 39 -12.23 0.21 13.41
C GLY A 39 -10.82 0.53 12.88
N THR A 40 -10.26 -0.37 12.07
CA THR A 40 -8.99 -0.20 11.36
C THR A 40 -8.98 1.05 10.46
N ARG A 41 -7.87 1.80 10.47
CA ARG A 41 -7.71 3.04 9.69
C ARG A 41 -6.36 3.13 9.00
N LEU A 42 -6.36 3.55 7.74
CA LEU A 42 -5.15 3.96 7.03
C LEU A 42 -4.71 5.35 7.52
N VAL A 43 -3.50 5.44 8.07
CA VAL A 43 -2.98 6.64 8.76
C VAL A 43 -1.99 7.39 7.89
N LEU A 44 -1.02 6.68 7.29
CA LEU A 44 0.04 7.27 6.48
C LEU A 44 0.36 6.41 5.26
N GLN A 45 0.84 7.07 4.22
CA GLN A 45 1.50 6.44 3.09
C GLN A 45 2.92 7.01 2.99
N VAL A 46 3.92 6.14 2.87
CA VAL A 46 5.34 6.51 2.74
C VAL A 46 5.92 5.73 1.58
N HIS A 47 6.04 6.38 0.42
CA HIS A 47 6.48 5.74 -0.83
C HIS A 47 5.59 4.56 -1.25
N ASP A 48 6.02 3.33 -1.04
CA ASP A 48 5.33 2.08 -1.34
C ASP A 48 4.71 1.42 -0.10
N GLU A 49 4.87 2.04 1.08
CA GLU A 49 4.36 1.52 2.35
C GLU A 49 3.05 2.21 2.76
N LEU A 50 2.14 1.43 3.35
CA LEU A 50 0.93 1.92 4.01
C LEU A 50 1.02 1.61 5.51
N ILE A 51 0.76 2.62 6.34
CA ILE A 51 0.73 2.49 7.80
C ILE A 51 -0.72 2.55 8.26
N LEU A 52 -1.15 1.52 8.98
CA LEU A 52 -2.51 1.40 9.50
C LEU A 52 -2.50 1.32 11.02
N GLU A 53 -3.52 1.92 11.63
CA GLU A 53 -3.91 1.66 13.02
C GLU A 53 -4.98 0.58 13.01
N VAL A 54 -4.78 -0.48 13.78
CA VAL A 54 -5.63 -1.68 13.76
C VAL A 54 -5.98 -2.04 15.20
N PRO A 55 -7.28 -2.14 15.56
CA PRO A 55 -7.70 -2.75 16.82
C PRO A 55 -7.14 -4.17 16.96
N GLU A 56 -6.69 -4.58 18.15
CA GLU A 56 -6.07 -5.90 18.36
C GLU A 56 -7.00 -7.05 17.92
N GLU A 57 -8.31 -6.89 18.11
CA GLU A 57 -9.33 -7.86 17.69
C GLU A 57 -9.50 -7.97 16.16
N GLU A 58 -9.02 -6.98 15.39
CA GLU A 58 -9.14 -6.91 13.93
C GLU A 58 -7.86 -7.33 13.19
N GLU A 59 -6.75 -7.52 13.89
CA GLU A 59 -5.40 -7.75 13.34
C GLU A 59 -5.41 -8.74 12.17
N ALA A 60 -5.87 -9.97 12.41
CA ALA A 60 -5.87 -11.03 11.41
C ALA A 60 -6.81 -10.75 10.23
N SER A 61 -7.93 -10.06 10.46
CA SER A 61 -8.86 -9.68 9.38
C SER A 61 -8.34 -8.52 8.54
N ALA A 62 -7.73 -7.53 9.18
CA ALA A 62 -7.15 -6.37 8.53
C ALA A 62 -5.96 -6.81 7.67
N GLU A 63 -5.07 -7.66 8.20
CA GLU A 63 -3.94 -8.22 7.46
C GLU A 63 -4.39 -8.87 6.16
N ARG A 64 -5.30 -9.85 6.25
CA ARG A 64 -5.79 -10.58 5.08
C ARG A 64 -6.41 -9.65 4.04
N MET A 65 -7.27 -8.73 4.49
CA MET A 65 -7.95 -7.79 3.59
C MET A 65 -6.96 -6.87 2.89
N VAL A 66 -6.01 -6.29 3.64
CA VAL A 66 -5.03 -5.35 3.10
C VAL A 66 -4.09 -6.05 2.11
N VAL A 67 -3.56 -7.22 2.47
CA VAL A 67 -2.68 -8.01 1.59
C VAL A 67 -3.41 -8.40 0.30
N GLU A 68 -4.61 -8.97 0.41
CA GLU A 68 -5.39 -9.39 -0.77
C GLU A 68 -5.66 -8.21 -1.73
N ILE A 69 -6.05 -7.06 -1.18
CA ILE A 69 -6.29 -5.86 -1.98
C ILE A 69 -4.98 -5.37 -2.63
N MET A 70 -3.92 -5.20 -1.85
CA MET A 70 -2.66 -4.64 -2.36
C MET A 70 -1.99 -5.52 -3.42
N GLU A 71 -2.00 -6.84 -3.23
CA GLU A 71 -1.45 -7.79 -4.22
C GLU A 71 -2.37 -7.92 -5.46
N GLY A 72 -3.68 -7.76 -5.28
CA GLY A 72 -4.69 -7.90 -6.33
C GLY A 72 -5.07 -6.62 -7.09
N VAL A 73 -4.62 -5.45 -6.64
CA VAL A 73 -5.10 -4.15 -7.14
C VAL A 73 -4.78 -3.90 -8.62
N ALA A 74 -3.77 -4.58 -9.17
CA ALA A 74 -3.30 -4.40 -10.54
C ALA A 74 -2.97 -5.74 -11.20
N THR A 75 -3.28 -5.86 -12.49
CA THR A 75 -2.85 -6.99 -13.31
C THR A 75 -1.51 -6.66 -13.95
N LEU A 76 -0.47 -7.40 -13.58
CA LEU A 76 0.89 -7.26 -14.10
C LEU A 76 1.40 -8.62 -14.58
N ASP A 77 2.43 -8.62 -15.43
CA ASP A 77 3.08 -9.85 -15.89
C ASP A 77 3.84 -10.59 -14.77
N VAL A 78 4.06 -9.91 -13.64
CA VAL A 78 4.73 -10.41 -12.44
C VAL A 78 3.86 -10.13 -11.21
N PRO A 79 3.90 -10.96 -10.15
CA PRO A 79 3.11 -10.73 -8.96
C PRO A 79 3.56 -9.46 -8.21
N LEU A 80 2.61 -8.72 -7.64
CA LEU A 80 2.86 -7.80 -6.54
C LEU A 80 2.91 -8.61 -5.25
N VAL A 81 3.88 -8.30 -4.39
CA VAL A 81 4.09 -8.98 -3.11
C VAL A 81 4.05 -7.93 -2.01
N VAL A 82 3.35 -8.23 -0.92
CA VAL A 82 3.21 -7.33 0.22
C VAL A 82 3.79 -7.99 1.46
N ASP A 83 4.74 -7.31 2.08
CA ASP A 83 5.26 -7.69 3.40
C ASP A 83 4.47 -6.95 4.50
N VAL A 84 4.19 -7.65 5.59
CA VAL A 84 3.47 -7.09 6.74
C VAL A 84 4.32 -7.20 7.99
N SER A 85 4.34 -6.12 8.77
CA SER A 85 4.96 -6.07 10.09
C SER A 85 4.00 -5.42 11.09
N TRP A 86 4.12 -5.82 12.36
CA TRP A 86 3.27 -5.35 13.47
C TRP A 86 4.11 -4.73 14.58
N GLY A 87 3.57 -3.69 15.22
CA GLY A 87 4.28 -2.93 16.23
C GLY A 87 3.35 -1.98 16.97
N ARG A 88 3.72 -1.63 18.21
CA ARG A 88 2.96 -0.67 19.04
C ARG A 88 3.21 0.79 18.67
N ASP A 89 4.28 1.04 17.93
CA ASP A 89 4.66 2.34 17.41
C ASP A 89 5.38 2.17 16.07
N LEU A 90 5.54 3.28 15.34
CA LEU A 90 6.15 3.28 14.01
C LEU A 90 7.60 2.75 14.02
N ALA A 91 8.35 2.96 15.11
CA ALA A 91 9.74 2.53 15.18
C ALA A 91 9.86 1.01 15.30
N ALA A 92 8.90 0.36 15.97
CA ALA A 92 8.84 -1.09 16.10
C ALA A 92 8.48 -1.80 14.79
N VAL A 93 7.77 -1.14 13.87
CA VAL A 93 7.37 -1.71 12.57
C VAL A 93 8.40 -1.49 11.46
N LYS A 94 9.29 -0.49 11.60
CA LYS A 94 10.31 -0.13 10.60
C LYS A 94 11.69 -0.78 10.83
N GLY A 95 11.72 -1.97 11.45
CA GLY A 95 12.94 -2.72 11.79
C GLY A 95 13.29 -3.78 10.76
#